data_AF-A0A127Q7G6-F1
#
_entry.id   AF-A0A127Q7G6-F1
#
_cell.length_a   1.000
_cell.length_b   1.000
_cell.length_c   1.000
_cell.angle_alpha   90.00
_cell.angle_beta   90.00
_cell.angle_gamma   90.00
#
_symmetry.space_group_name_H-M   'P 1'
#
loop_
_entity.id
_entity.type
_entity.pdbx_description
1 polymer ?
#
loop_
_entity_poly.entity_id
_entity_poly.type
_entity_poly.pdbx_seq_one_letter_code
_entity_poly.pdbx_strand_id
1 'polypeptide(L)' 'MDRKPKARRAPKNCLSKQIVIRLLPDEVTKTDQFAEAEIRSRASFIRIIFLRGLQVYEHEQVTN' A
#
# COMPACT_ATOMS: atom_id res chain seq x y z
N MET A 1 8.70 18.25 39.75
CA MET A 1 9.03 17.72 38.41
C MET A 1 7.72 17.54 37.66
N ASP A 2 7.29 18.55 36.88
CA ASP A 2 6.08 18.44 36.07
C ASP A 2 6.31 17.47 34.90
N ARG A 3 5.55 16.37 34.86
CA ARG A 3 5.58 15.43 33.74
C ARG A 3 4.78 16.03 32.58
N LYS A 4 5.45 16.40 31.49
CA LYS A 4 4.76 16.77 30.24
C LYS A 4 3.83 15.63 29.79
N PRO A 5 2.58 15.92 29.40
CA PRO A 5 1.65 14.89 28.94
C PRO A 5 2.20 14.18 27.70
N LYS A 6 2.10 12.86 27.69
CA LYS A 6 2.57 12.01 26.58
C LYS A 6 1.75 12.34 25.33
N ALA A 7 2.42 12.82 24.28
CA ALA A 7 1.77 13.11 23.01
C ALA A 7 1.02 11.88 22.51
N ARG A 8 -0.28 12.02 22.21
CA ARG A 8 -1.10 10.95 21.62
C ARG A 8 -0.60 10.73 20.19
N ARG A 9 -0.31 9.48 19.83
CA ARG A 9 0.01 9.13 18.44
C ARG A 9 -1.22 9.37 17.58
N ALA A 10 -1.02 9.98 16.41
CA ALA A 10 -2.07 10.06 15.41
C ALA A 10 -2.55 8.64 15.04
N PRO A 11 -3.85 8.43 14.76
CA PRO A 11 -4.35 7.15 14.29
C PRO A 11 -3.59 6.68 13.05
N LYS A 12 -3.30 5.38 13.00
CA LYS A 12 -2.63 4.78 11.83
C LYS A 12 -3.44 5.12 10.58
N ASN A 13 -2.75 5.61 9.55
CA ASN A 13 -3.34 5.94 8.25
C ASN A 13 -4.41 7.07 8.27
N CYS A 14 -4.38 7.98 9.25
CA CYS A 14 -5.34 9.09 9.34
C CYS A 14 -5.39 10.02 8.12
N LEU A 15 -4.36 10.03 7.28
CA LEU A 15 -4.29 10.81 6.03
C LEU A 15 -4.55 9.97 4.77
N SER A 16 -4.74 8.65 4.91
CA SER A 16 -4.98 7.79 3.75
C SER A 16 -6.44 7.83 3.34
N LYS A 17 -6.69 7.76 2.03
CA LYS A 17 -8.02 7.52 1.47
C LYS A 17 -8.09 6.09 0.94
N GLN A 18 -9.23 5.46 1.12
CA GLN A 18 -9.46 4.12 0.56
C GLN A 18 -9.67 4.23 -0.95
N ILE A 19 -9.02 3.34 -1.70
CA ILE A 19 -9.24 3.17 -3.13
C ILE A 19 -9.97 1.84 -3.32
N VAL A 20 -11.11 1.88 -4.01
CA VAL A 20 -11.86 0.66 -4.37
C VAL A 20 -11.50 0.30 -5.81
N ILE A 21 -10.91 -0.88 -5.98
CA ILE A 21 -10.54 -1.44 -7.28
C ILE A 21 -11.32 -2.73 -7.53
N ARG A 22 -11.67 -2.99 -8.79
CA ARG A 22 -12.22 -4.29 -9.21
C ARG A 22 -11.06 -5.12 -9.75
N LEU A 23 -10.91 -6.32 -9.21
CA LEU A 23 -9.95 -7.31 -9.67
C LEU A 23 -10.72 -8.56 -10.11
N LEU A 24 -10.24 -9.21 -11.15
CA LEU A 24 -10.70 -10.52 -11.58
C LEU A 24 -10.30 -11.58 -10.53
N PRO A 25 -11.00 -12.74 -10.49
CA PRO A 25 -10.72 -13.77 -9.50
C PRO A 25 -9.27 -14.26 -9.51
N ASP A 26 -8.67 -14.42 -10.68
CA ASP A 26 -7.28 -14.86 -10.84
C ASP A 26 -6.26 -13.81 -10.39
N GLU A 27 -6.56 -12.52 -10.60
CA GLU A 27 -5.77 -11.40 -10.09
C GLU A 27 -5.77 -11.37 -8.56
N VAL A 28 -6.92 -11.63 -7.94
CA VAL A 28 -7.02 -11.75 -6.47
C VAL A 28 -6.18 -12.93 -5.99
N THR A 29 -6.32 -14.11 -6.61
CA THR A 29 -5.53 -15.30 -6.23
C THR A 29 -4.03 -15.04 -6.34
N LYS A 30 -3.54 -14.46 -7.45
CA LYS A 30 -2.13 -14.11 -7.61
C LYS A 30 -1.67 -13.13 -6.53
N THR A 31 -2.49 -12.12 -6.24
CA THR A 31 -2.18 -11.12 -5.20
C THR A 31 -2.02 -11.77 -3.83
N ASP A 32 -2.91 -12.70 -3.46
CA ASP A 32 -2.84 -13.40 -2.18
C ASP A 32 -1.61 -14.30 -2.09
N GLN A 33 -1.30 -15.04 -3.15
CA GLN A 33 -0.09 -15.89 -3.22
C GLN A 33 1.21 -15.08 -3.05
N PHE A 34 1.33 -13.94 -3.75
CA PHE A 34 2.52 -13.10 -3.62
C PHE A 34 2.60 -12.38 -2.27
N ALA A 35 1.46 -11.96 -1.72
CA ALA A 35 1.42 -11.35 -0.39
C ALA A 35 1.87 -12.34 0.69
N GLU A 36 1.45 -13.61 0.59
CA GLU A 36 1.87 -14.68 1.49
C GLU A 36 3.37 -14.96 1.36
N ALA A 37 3.89 -15.09 0.13
CA ALA A 37 5.31 -15.30 -0.12
C ALA A 37 6.21 -14.18 0.45
N GLU A 38 5.71 -12.94 0.50
CA GLU A 38 6.43 -11.79 1.09
C GLU A 38 6.18 -11.58 2.59
N ILE A 39 5.37 -12.42 3.26
CA ILE A 39 4.95 -12.27 4.66
C ILE A 39 4.29 -10.89 4.88
N ARG A 40 3.34 -10.54 4.01
CA ARG A 40 2.58 -9.27 4.06
C ARG A 40 1.09 -9.52 4.01
N SER A 41 0.31 -8.57 4.52
CA SER A 41 -1.12 -8.55 4.24
C SER A 41 -1.38 -8.17 2.77
N ARG A 42 -2.46 -8.70 2.18
CA ARG A 42 -2.92 -8.33 0.83
C ARG A 42 -2.95 -6.82 0.60
N ALA A 43 -3.53 -6.05 1.53
CA ALA A 43 -3.62 -4.59 1.39
C ALA A 43 -2.25 -3.90 1.37
N SER A 44 -1.29 -4.39 2.16
CA SER A 44 0.09 -3.90 2.17
C SER A 44 0.79 -4.23 0.85
N PHE A 45 0.63 -5.46 0.37
CA PHE A 45 1.19 -5.93 -0.89
C PHE A 45 0.64 -5.15 -2.10
N ILE A 46 -0.68 -5.00 -2.22
CA ILE A 46 -1.33 -4.23 -3.30
C ILE A 46 -0.77 -2.80 -3.35
N ARG A 47 -0.60 -2.14 -2.19
CA ARG A 47 -0.04 -0.80 -2.15
C ARG A 47 1.38 -0.73 -2.71
N ILE A 48 2.20 -1.75 -2.44
CA ILE A 48 3.59 -1.80 -2.94
C ILE A 48 3.62 -2.00 -4.44
N ILE A 49 2.81 -2.94 -4.96
CA ILE A 49 2.73 -3.18 -6.40
C ILE A 49 2.19 -1.95 -7.14
N PHE A 50 1.19 -1.28 -6.57
CA PHE A 50 0.70 0.00 -7.11
C PHE A 50 1.81 1.05 -7.21
N LEU A 51 2.60 1.24 -6.16
CA LEU A 51 3.72 2.20 -6.17
C LEU A 51 4.82 1.81 -7.17
N ARG A 52 5.12 0.52 -7.29
CA ARG A 52 6.07 0.02 -8.31
C ARG A 52 5.57 0.31 -9.72
N GLY A 53 4.29 0.07 -9.99
CA GLY A 53 3.66 0.38 -11.28
C GLY A 53 3.69 1.87 -11.61
N LEU A 54 3.43 2.75 -10.63
CA LEU A 54 3.54 4.20 -10.82
C LEU A 54 4.95 4.63 -11.23
N GLN A 55 5.97 4.12 -10.54
CA GLN A 55 7.36 4.45 -10.86
C GLN A 55 7.75 4.02 -12.28
N VAL A 56 7.31 2.83 -12.71
CA VAL A 56 7.54 2.33 -14.07
C VAL A 56 6.85 3.25 -15.09
N TYR A 57 5.58 3.58 -14.86
CA TYR A 57 4.82 4.46 -15.74
C TYR A 57 5.45 5.86 -15.85
N GLU A 58 5.88 6.44 -14.73
CA GLU A 58 6.60 7.73 -14.73
C GLU A 58 7.88 7.67 -15.58
N HIS A 59 8.63 6.57 -15.52
CA HIS A 59 9.83 6.38 -16.34
C HIS A 59 9.50 6.26 -17.83
N GLU A 60 8.43 5.54 -18.18
CA GLU A 60 7.94 5.43 -19.56
C GLU A 60 7.54 6.80 -20.13
N GLN A 61 6.97 7.70 -19.32
CA GLN A 61 6.60 9.04 -19.76
C GLN A 61 7.79 9.97 -20.03
N VAL A 62 8.93 9.79 -19.33
CA VAL A 62 10.14 10.60 -19.57
C VAL A 62 10.89 10.13 -20.82
N THR A 63 10.71 8.87 -21.20
CA THR A 63 11.43 8.25 -22.33
C THR A 63 10.71 8.45 -23.67
N ASN A 64 9.44 8.87 -23.65
CA ASN A 64 8.63 9.21 -24.83
C ASN A 64 8.59 10.71 -25.09
#